data_AF-A0A7C6RQI6-F1
#
_entry.id   AF-A0A7C6RQI6-F1
#
_cell.length_a   1.000
_cell.length_b   1.000
_cell.length_c   1.000
_cell.angle_alpha   90.00
_cell.angle_beta   90.00
_cell.angle_gamma   90.00
#
_symmetry.space_group_name_H-M   'P 1'
#
loop_
_entity.id
_entity.type
_entity.pdbx_description
1 polymer ?
#
loop_
_entity_poly.entity_id
_entity_poly.type
_entity_poly.pdbx_seq_one_letter_code
_entity_poly.pdbx_strand_id
1 'polypeptide(L)'
;MRLKNVKGAKEKIKSSRYIISNPVEYKNRYNKLFNNDNPIRIEIGMGKGDFIVENAIKNPNINFIGIEKYDSVIVRAVEKLENLELNNLKLIRMDALMIDEV
;
A
#
# COMPACT_ATOMS: atom_id res chain seq x y z
N MET A 1 -12.32 9.87 10.47
CA MET A 1 -11.39 10.87 9.90
C MET A 1 -12.11 11.71 8.85
N ARG A 2 -11.87 13.02 8.75
CA ARG A 2 -12.50 13.87 7.72
C ARG A 2 -11.70 13.81 6.41
N LEU A 3 -12.36 13.45 5.31
CA LEU A 3 -11.75 13.47 3.98
C LEU A 3 -11.52 14.92 3.54
N LYS A 4 -10.35 15.17 2.95
CA LYS A 4 -9.98 16.47 2.37
C LYS A 4 -9.46 16.25 0.96
N ASN A 5 -9.90 17.06 0.00
CA ASN A 5 -9.39 16.97 -1.34
C ASN A 5 -7.88 17.30 -1.36
N VAL A 6 -7.11 16.55 -2.15
CA VAL A 6 -5.68 16.75 -2.37
C VAL A 6 -5.48 16.90 -3.88
N LYS A 7 -5.02 18.09 -4.30
CA LYS A 7 -4.79 18.40 -5.71
C LYS A 7 -3.72 17.46 -6.29
N GLY A 8 -3.99 16.87 -7.45
CA GLY A 8 -3.06 15.94 -8.12
C GLY A 8 -2.94 14.56 -7.47
N ALA A 9 -3.83 14.18 -6.53
CA ALA A 9 -3.71 12.91 -5.81
C ALA A 9 -3.63 11.69 -6.74
N LYS A 10 -4.49 11.62 -7.76
CA LYS A 10 -4.53 10.49 -8.70
C LYS A 10 -3.21 10.31 -9.46
N GLU A 11 -2.60 11.42 -9.90
CA GLU A 11 -1.34 11.40 -10.64
C GLU A 11 -0.20 10.92 -9.73
N LYS A 12 -0.10 11.46 -8.51
CA LYS A 12 0.90 11.03 -7.52
C LYS A 12 0.79 9.55 -7.15
N ILE A 13 -0.44 9.07 -6.95
CA ILE A 13 -0.71 7.66 -6.66
C ILE A 13 -0.23 6.79 -7.83
N LYS A 14 -0.62 7.15 -9.06
CA LYS A 14 -0.28 6.38 -10.26
C LYS A 14 1.24 6.35 -10.54
N SER A 15 1.98 7.41 -10.20
CA SER A 15 3.44 7.47 -10.40
C SER A 15 4.25 6.79 -9.29
N SER A 16 3.62 6.39 -8.18
CA SER A 16 4.36 5.85 -7.03
C SER A 16 4.77 4.38 -7.22
N ARG A 17 6.04 4.07 -6.99
CA ARG A 17 6.58 2.68 -6.95
C ARG A 17 5.96 1.80 -5.87
N TYR A 18 5.29 2.41 -4.89
CA TYR A 18 4.65 1.70 -3.80
C TYR A 18 3.25 1.21 -4.16
N ILE A 19 2.62 1.78 -5.19
CA ILE A 19 1.26 1.45 -5.59
C ILE A 19 1.24 0.26 -6.55
N ILE A 20 0.46 -0.76 -6.21
CA ILE A 20 0.16 -1.87 -7.11
C ILE A 20 -1.01 -1.45 -7.99
N SER A 21 -0.74 -1.26 -9.29
CA SER A 21 -1.78 -0.83 -10.24
C SER A 21 -2.76 -1.95 -10.60
N ASN A 22 -2.30 -3.20 -10.60
CA ASN A 22 -3.12 -4.36 -10.92
C ASN A 22 -2.92 -5.49 -9.91
N PRO A 23 -3.52 -5.40 -8.72
CA PRO A 23 -3.32 -6.37 -7.64
C PRO A 23 -3.79 -7.80 -8.02
N VAL A 24 -4.78 -7.93 -8.89
CA VAL A 24 -5.34 -9.21 -9.36
C VAL A 24 -4.27 -10.12 -9.99
N GLU A 25 -3.23 -9.58 -10.64
CA GLU A 25 -2.15 -10.38 -11.24
C GLU A 25 -1.32 -11.14 -10.21
N TYR A 26 -1.29 -10.63 -8.98
CA TYR A 26 -0.54 -11.19 -7.86
C TYR A 26 -1.38 -12.10 -6.97
N LYS A 27 -2.66 -12.33 -7.30
CA LYS A 27 -3.53 -13.26 -6.56
C LYS A 27 -2.85 -14.62 -6.43
N ASN A 28 -2.80 -15.10 -5.19
CA ASN A 28 -2.09 -16.33 -4.77
C ASN A 28 -0.58 -16.36 -5.04
N ARG A 29 0.06 -15.25 -5.45
CA ARG A 29 1.46 -15.17 -5.86
C ARG A 29 2.15 -13.88 -5.42
N TYR A 30 1.77 -13.35 -4.26
CA TYR A 30 2.35 -12.11 -3.71
C TYR A 30 3.84 -12.22 -3.35
N ASN A 31 4.39 -13.42 -3.19
CA ASN A 31 5.83 -13.61 -3.08
C ASN A 31 6.59 -13.09 -4.32
N LYS A 32 5.98 -13.17 -5.52
CA LYS A 32 6.55 -12.60 -6.75
C LYS A 32 6.58 -11.07 -6.75
N LEU A 33 5.65 -10.42 -6.06
CA LEU A 33 5.61 -8.95 -5.93
C LEU A 33 6.81 -8.44 -5.14
N PHE A 34 7.18 -9.14 -4.07
CA PHE A 34 8.30 -8.78 -3.19
C PHE A 34 9.62 -9.47 -3.55
N ASN A 35 9.58 -10.42 -4.49
CA ASN A 35 10.70 -11.24 -4.93
C ASN A 35 11.39 -11.99 -3.76
N ASN A 36 10.60 -12.50 -2.82
CA ASN A 36 11.04 -13.29 -1.67
C ASN A 36 9.87 -14.07 -1.06
N ASP A 37 10.15 -15.00 -0.14
CA ASP A 37 9.14 -15.83 0.54
C ASP A 37 8.88 -15.40 1.99
N ASN A 38 9.12 -14.12 2.33
CA ASN A 38 8.82 -13.59 3.65
C ASN A 38 7.30 -13.60 3.92
N PRO A 39 6.89 -13.76 5.19
CA PRO A 39 5.48 -13.68 5.56
C PRO A 39 4.87 -12.34 5.16
N ILE A 40 3.59 -12.36 4.78
CA ILE A 40 2.84 -11.17 4.38
C ILE A 40 1.86 -10.79 5.48
N ARG A 41 1.83 -9.51 5.85
CA ARG A 41 0.83 -8.91 6.73
C ARG A 41 0.04 -7.85 5.96
N ILE A 42 -1.27 -7.83 6.17
CA ILE A 42 -2.17 -6.92 5.50
C ILE A 42 -2.78 -5.97 6.52
N GLU A 43 -2.87 -4.69 6.18
CA GLU A 43 -3.66 -3.70 6.92
C GLU A 43 -4.80 -3.20 6.04
N ILE A 44 -6.04 -3.54 6.42
CA ILE A 44 -7.25 -3.07 5.75
C ILE A 44 -7.71 -1.77 6.39
N GLY A 45 -7.87 -0.72 5.59
CA GLY A 45 -8.20 0.62 6.10
C GLY A 45 -7.00 1.29 6.76
N MET A 46 -5.81 1.17 6.14
CA MET A 46 -4.54 1.68 6.69
C MET A 46 -4.49 3.21 6.88
N GLY A 47 -5.48 3.94 6.38
CA GLY A 47 -5.52 5.38 6.46
C GLY A 47 -4.29 6.03 5.82
N LYS A 48 -3.65 6.94 6.54
CA LYS A 48 -2.44 7.66 6.08
C LYS A 48 -1.16 6.82 6.16
N GLY A 49 -1.28 5.54 6.50
CA GLY A 49 -0.17 4.60 6.59
C GLY A 49 0.79 4.87 7.75
N ASP A 50 0.36 5.48 8.85
CA ASP A 50 1.23 5.64 10.03
C ASP A 50 1.66 4.28 10.59
N PHE A 51 0.70 3.40 10.84
CA PHE A 51 0.94 2.08 11.42
C PHE A 51 1.69 1.13 10.48
N ILE A 52 1.24 0.98 9.23
CA ILE A 52 1.89 0.07 8.28
C ILE A 52 3.34 0.46 7.96
N VAL A 53 3.62 1.76 7.83
CA VAL A 53 4.96 2.26 7.50
C VAL A 53 5.91 2.01 8.66
N GLU A 54 5.48 2.31 9.89
CA GLU A 54 6.29 2.05 11.08
C GLU A 54 6.59 0.54 11.24
N ASN A 55 5.59 -0.32 10.99
CA ASN A 55 5.79 -1.76 11.04
C ASN A 55 6.73 -2.27 9.95
N ALA A 56 6.63 -1.74 8.72
CA ALA A 56 7.51 -2.10 7.63
C ALA A 56 8.98 -1.72 7.92
N ILE A 57 9.21 -0.55 8.52
CA ILE A 57 10.55 -0.12 8.97
C ILE A 57 11.10 -1.06 10.05
N LYS A 58 10.29 -1.40 11.06
CA LYS A 58 10.72 -2.23 12.19
C LYS A 58 10.93 -3.70 11.84
N ASN A 59 10.29 -4.20 10.78
CA ASN A 59 10.25 -5.62 10.44
C ASN A 59 10.64 -5.84 8.96
N PRO A 60 11.93 -5.68 8.59
CA PRO A 60 12.38 -5.80 7.20
C PRO A 60 12.17 -7.21 6.61
N ASN A 61 12.05 -8.23 7.46
CA ASN A 61 11.84 -9.64 7.07
C ASN A 61 10.35 -10.01 6.96
N ILE A 62 9.45 -9.02 6.96
CA ILE A 62 8.00 -9.21 6.77
C ILE A 62 7.57 -8.27 5.66
N ASN A 63 6.80 -8.80 4.71
CA ASN A 63 6.20 -8.02 3.65
C ASN A 63 4.85 -7.45 4.11
N PHE A 64 4.56 -6.22 3.74
CA PHE A 64 3.36 -5.50 4.15
C PHE A 64 2.56 -5.04 2.93
N ILE A 65 1.24 -5.23 2.99
CA ILE A 65 0.30 -4.73 2.00
C ILE A 65 -0.75 -3.85 2.70
N GLY A 66 -0.78 -2.58 2.34
CA GLY A 66 -1.76 -1.63 2.86
C GLY A 66 -2.91 -1.43 1.88
N ILE A 67 -4.15 -1.58 2.34
CA ILE A 67 -5.34 -1.38 1.54
C ILE A 67 -6.08 -0.13 2.01
N GLU A 68 -6.35 0.78 1.07
CA GLU A 68 -7.13 1.98 1.33
C GLU A 68 -8.00 2.33 0.12
N LYS A 69 -9.26 2.70 0.38
CA LYS A 69 -10.27 2.99 -0.65
C LYS A 69 -10.14 4.39 -1.22
N TYR A 70 -9.76 5.36 -0.39
CA TYR A 70 -9.86 6.77 -0.73
C TYR A 70 -8.54 7.38 -1.21
N ASP A 71 -8.55 7.93 -2.43
CA ASP A 71 -7.42 8.62 -3.05
C ASP A 71 -6.84 9.73 -2.14
N SER A 72 -7.73 10.50 -1.50
CA SER A 72 -7.35 11.59 -0.59
C SER A 72 -6.57 11.15 0.65
N VAL A 73 -6.65 9.86 0.99
CA VAL A 73 -6.04 9.26 2.18
C VAL A 73 -4.76 8.55 1.78
N ILE A 74 -4.82 7.65 0.79
CA ILE A 74 -3.66 6.89 0.32
C ILE A 74 -2.55 7.79 -0.26
N VAL A 75 -2.90 8.94 -0.88
CA VAL A 75 -1.90 9.90 -1.35
C VAL A 75 -0.99 10.40 -0.22
N ARG A 76 -1.50 10.50 1.01
CA ARG A 76 -0.70 10.93 2.18
C ARG A 76 0.30 9.85 2.59
N ALA A 77 -0.07 8.58 2.46
CA ALA A 77 0.85 7.47 2.67
C ALA A 77 1.93 7.48 1.58
N VAL A 78 1.56 7.71 0.32
CA VAL A 78 2.51 7.84 -0.81
C VAL A 78 3.50 8.98 -0.57
N GLU A 79 3.04 10.18 -0.23
CA GLU A 79 3.91 11.34 0.06
C GLU A 79 4.90 11.06 1.21
N LYS A 80 4.47 10.30 2.22
CA LYS A 80 5.37 9.88 3.30
C LYS A 80 6.44 8.90 2.79
N LEU A 81 6.01 7.94 1.98
CA LEU A 81 6.87 6.90 1.42
C LEU A 81 7.88 7.43 0.38
N GLU A 82 7.64 8.57 -0.26
CA GLU A 82 8.61 9.22 -1.15
C GLU A 82 9.93 9.57 -0.44
N ASN A 83 9.89 9.77 0.88
CA ASN A 83 11.06 10.08 1.70
C ASN A 83 11.71 8.83 2.32
N LEU A 84 11.23 7.63 1.95
CA LEU A 84 11.67 6.36 2.50
C LEU A 84 12.01 5.39 1.36
N GLU A 85 12.94 4.47 1.61
CA GLU A 85 13.28 3.40 0.67
C GLU A 85 12.89 2.04 1.26
N LEU A 86 11.59 1.75 1.25
CA LEU A 86 11.06 0.46 1.69
C LEU A 86 10.87 -0.47 0.49
N ASN A 87 11.37 -1.70 0.61
CA ASN A 87 11.19 -2.76 -0.39
C ASN A 87 10.15 -3.79 0.05
N ASN A 88 9.81 -3.82 1.34
CA ASN A 88 8.89 -4.76 1.96
C ASN A 88 7.49 -4.17 2.20
N LEU A 89 7.12 -3.05 1.56
CA LEU A 89 5.80 -2.43 1.67
C LEU A 89 5.24 -2.08 0.31
N LYS A 90 3.99 -2.48 0.05
CA LYS A 90 3.20 -2.11 -1.13
C LYS A 90 1.79 -1.68 -0.72
N LEU A 91 1.17 -0.86 -1.54
CA LEU A 91 -0.13 -0.26 -1.29
C LEU A 91 -1.11 -0.60 -2.42
N ILE A 92 -2.36 -0.90 -2.06
CA ILE A 92 -3.45 -1.17 -2.99
C ILE A 92 -4.56 -0.16 -2.75
N ARG A 93 -4.95 0.52 -3.83
CA ARG A 93 -6.11 1.41 -3.83
C ARG A 93 -7.35 0.60 -4.23
N MET A 94 -8.09 0.08 -3.26
CA MET A 94 -9.31 -0.70 -3.53
C MET A 94 -10.32 -0.64 -2.39
N ASP A 95 -11.56 -1.03 -2.68
CA ASP A 95 -12.54 -1.33 -1.62
C ASP A 95 -12.17 -2.67 -0.98
N ALA A 96 -12.16 -2.74 0.35
CA ALA A 96 -11.85 -3.95 1.09
C ALA A 96 -12.84 -5.09 0.81
N LEU A 97 -14.07 -4.77 0.37
CA LEU A 97 -15.05 -5.76 -0.06
C LEU A 97 -14.60 -6.56 -1.30
N MET A 98 -13.63 -6.05 -2.06
CA MET A 98 -13.07 -6.72 -3.25
C MET A 98 -11.85 -7.57 -2.91
N ILE A 99 -11.58 -7.84 -1.63
CA ILE A 99 -10.37 -8.55 -1.18
C ILE A 99 -10.23 -9.95 -1.81
N ASP A 100 -11.34 -10.62 -2.06
CA ASP A 100 -11.34 -11.95 -2.68
C ASP A 100 -10.92 -11.93 -4.16
N GLU A 101 -10.86 -10.76 -4.80
CA GLU A 101 -10.42 -10.63 -6.20
C GLU A 101 -8.91 -10.50 -6.35
N VAL A 102 -8.19 -10.23 -5.25
CA VAL A 102 -6.76 -9.90 -5.27
C VAL A 102 -5.89 -10.93 -4.55
#